data_AF-A0A2J7YXM7-F1
#
_entry.id   AF-A0A2J7YXM7-F1
#
_cell.length_a   1.000
_cell.length_b   1.000
_cell.length_c   1.000
_cell.angle_alpha   90.00
_cell.angle_beta   90.00
_cell.angle_gamma   90.00
#
_symmetry.space_group_name_H-M   'P 1'
#
loop_
_entity.id
_entity.type
_entity.pdbx_description
1 polymer ?
#
loop_
_entity_poly.entity_id
_entity_poly.type
_entity_poly.pdbx_seq_one_letter_code
_entity_poly.pdbx_strand_id
1 'polypeptide(L)' 'MGRVAYVDTGGNIAWVKPLREGPEWTALPEQLRRAPDGER' A
#
# COMPACT_ATOMS: atom_id res chain seq x y z
N MET A 1 -1.84 5.67 6.31
CA MET A 1 -2.18 4.24 6.20
C MET A 1 -2.99 4.04 4.93
N GLY A 2 -2.75 2.97 4.18
CA GLY A 2 -3.35 2.77 2.86
C GLY A 2 -3.51 1.29 2.54
N ARG A 3 -4.26 0.98 1.48
CA ARG A 3 -4.42 -0.36 0.93
C ARG A 3 -3.57 -0.49 -0.32
N VAL A 4 -2.75 -1.54 -0.39
CA VAL A 4 -2.06 -1.91 -1.62
C VAL A 4 -3.11 -2.32 -2.64
N ALA A 5 -3.21 -1.56 -3.73
CA ALA A 5 -4.17 -1.82 -4.81
C ALA A 5 -3.56 -2.67 -5.91
N TYR A 6 -2.27 -2.45 -6.19
CA TYR A 6 -1.52 -3.16 -7.23
C TYR A 6 -0.04 -3.18 -6.87
N VAL A 7 0.66 -4.25 -7.22
CA VAL A 7 2.11 -4.34 -7.24
C VAL A 7 2.51 -4.62 -8.68
N ASP A 8 3.48 -3.88 -9.21
CA ASP A 8 3.95 -4.07 -10.58
C ASP A 8 4.45 -5.50 -10.83
N THR A 9 4.47 -5.93 -12.09
CA THR A 9 4.84 -7.30 -12.48
C THR A 9 6.25 -7.68 -11.99
N GLY A 10 7.13 -6.71 -11.80
CA GLY A 10 8.48 -6.92 -11.29
C GLY A 10 8.58 -6.99 -9.76
N GLY A 11 7.52 -6.64 -9.02
CA GLY A 11 7.55 -6.61 -7.56
C GLY A 11 8.38 -5.47 -6.98
N ASN A 12 8.62 -4.41 -7.75
CA ASN A 12 9.47 -3.27 -7.37
C ASN A 12 8.66 -2.08 -6.85
N ILE A 13 7.44 -1.89 -7.32
CA ILE A 13 6.61 -0.72 -7.00
C ILE A 13 5.19 -1.17 -6.63
N ALA A 14 4.74 -0.76 -5.46
CA ALA A 14 3.38 -0.89 -5.01
C ALA A 14 2.62 0.43 -5.18
N TRP A 15 1.43 0.38 -5.78
CA TRP A 15 0.44 1.45 -5.76
C TRP A 15 -0.44 1.33 -4.52
N VAL A 16 -0.52 2.41 -3.76
CA VAL A 16 -1.24 2.47 -2.50
C VAL A 16 -2.36 3.50 -2.58
N LYS A 17 -3.59 3.04 -2.29
CA LYS A 17 -4.75 3.91 -2.12
C LYS A 17 -4.87 4.32 -0.64
N PRO A 18 -5.06 5.61 -0.31
CA PRO A 18 -5.29 6.00 1.07
C PRO A 18 -6.61 5.39 1.60
N LEU A 19 -6.65 5.05 2.89
CA LEU A 19 -7.88 4.61 3.55
C LEU A 19 -8.87 5.77 3.83
N ARG A 20 -8.38 7.01 3.75
CA ARG A 20 -9.12 8.25 3.94
C ARG A 20 -8.92 9.12 2.69
N GLU A 21 -9.53 10.30 2.65
CA GLU A 21 -9.34 11.23 1.53
C GLU A 21 -7.85 11.60 1.36
N GLY A 22 -7.40 11.64 0.10
CA GLY A 22 -6.03 11.96 -0.26
C GLY A 22 -5.62 11.37 -1.62
N PRO A 23 -4.46 11.78 -2.14
CA PRO A 23 -3.94 11.23 -3.38
C PRO A 23 -3.44 9.79 -3.19
N GLU A 24 -3.50 8.99 -4.26
CA GLU A 24 -2.78 7.73 -4.34
C GLU A 24 -1.27 7.99 -4.39
N TRP A 25 -0.46 7.05 -3.90
CA TRP A 25 0.99 7.14 -3.95
C TRP A 25 1.64 5.80 -4.28
N THR A 26 2.90 5.85 -4.69
CA THR A 26 3.74 4.67 -4.91
C THR A 26 4.74 4.49 -3.77
N ALA A 27 5.08 3.24 -3.47
CA ALA A 27 6.09 2.87 -2.48
C ALA A 27 6.82 1.60 -2.91
N LEU A 28 8.06 1.42 -2.45
CA LEU A 28 8.75 0.14 -2.61
C LEU A 28 8.15 -0.88 -1.64
N PRO A 29 7.92 -2.15 -2.04
CA PRO A 29 7.32 -3.16 -1.17
C PRO A 29 8.04 -3.35 0.17
N GLU A 30 9.36 -3.21 0.24
CA GLU A 30 10.15 -3.31 1.47
C GLU A 30 9.94 -2.13 2.45
N GLN A 31 9.41 -1.00 1.97
CA GLN A 31 9.02 0.12 2.81
C GLN A 31 7.65 -0.10 3.46
N LEU A 32 6.85 -1.02 2.92
CA LEU A 32 5.53 -1.33 3.43
C LEU A 32 5.64 -2.26 4.65
N ARG A 33 4.87 -1.92 5.68
CA ARG A 33 4.65 -2.80 6.82
C ARG A 33 3.18 -3.16 6.84
N ARG A 34 2.88 -4.44 7.08
CA ARG A 34 1.50 -4.86 7.33
C ARG A 34 0.99 -4.04 8.52
N ALA A 35 -0.20 -3.49 8.36
CA ALA A 35 -0.93 -3.00 9.51
C ALA A 35 -1.07 -4.17 10.49
N PRO A 36 -0.87 -3.99 11.81
CA PRO A 36 -1.34 -4.98 12.75
C PRO A 36 -2.82 -5.23 12.41
N ASP A 37 -3.20 -6.49 12.24
CA ASP A 37 -4.58 -6.86 11.97
C ASP A 37 -5.42 -6.37 13.16
N GLY A 38 -6.01 -5.18 13.00
CA GLY A 38 -7.12 -4.76 13.82
C GLY A 38 -8.29 -5.60 13.36
N GLU A 39 -8.67 -6.56 14.20
CA GLU A 39 -9.88 -7.36 14.11
C GLU A 39 -10.96 -6.65 13.29
N ARG A 40 -11.39 -7.33 12.24
CA ARG A 40 -12.63 -7.00 11.55
C ARG A 40 -13.46 -8.26 11.46
#